data_AF-A0A357D0P9-F1
#
_entry.id   AF-A0A357D0P9-F1
#
_cell.length_a   1.000
_cell.length_b   1.000
_cell.length_c   1.000
_cell.angle_alpha   90.00
_cell.angle_beta   90.00
_cell.angle_gamma   90.00
#
_symmetry.space_group_name_H-M   'P 1'
#
loop_
_entity.id
_entity.type
_entity.pdbx_description
1 polymer ?
#
loop_
_entity_poly.entity_id
_entity_poly.type
_entity_poly.pdbx_seq_one_letter_code
_entity_poly.pdbx_strand_id
1 'polypeptide(L)'
;VAHAAVKATDSSYYRSKYEQISKRRGKKRAIIAIARMILTAIHQMMTTGEVWNPTDLFKLDMPETLKEKQLAKAVRQATKFLEKQGLTVAS
;
A
#
# COMPACT_ATOMS: atom_id res chain seq x y z
N VAL A 1 7.86 19.31 -6.08
CA VAL A 1 6.57 18.57 -5.99
C VAL A 1 6.42 17.79 -4.69
N ALA A 2 7.23 16.75 -4.41
CA ALA A 2 7.09 15.96 -3.16
C ALA A 2 7.21 16.81 -1.87
N HIS A 3 8.14 17.77 -1.84
CA HIS A 3 8.29 18.68 -0.70
C HIS A 3 7.07 19.60 -0.47
N ALA A 4 6.32 19.95 -1.52
CA ALA A 4 5.09 20.72 -1.40
C ALA A 4 3.95 19.83 -0.88
N ALA A 5 3.82 18.62 -1.41
CA ALA A 5 2.80 17.65 -1.01
C ALA A 5 2.88 17.26 0.48
N VAL A 6 4.08 17.23 1.08
CA VAL A 6 4.24 16.94 2.52
C VAL A 6 4.04 18.14 3.43
N LYS A 7 4.06 19.37 2.87
CA LYS A 7 3.82 20.62 3.62
C LYS A 7 2.40 21.15 3.47
N ALA A 8 1.67 20.68 2.47
CA ALA A 8 0.24 20.93 2.27
C ALA A 8 -0.55 20.61 3.55
N THR A 9 -1.38 21.56 3.98
CA THR A 9 -2.29 21.41 5.15
C THR A 9 -3.65 20.84 4.75
N ASP A 10 -3.99 20.98 3.48
CA ASP A 10 -5.20 20.60 2.76
C ASP A 10 -5.20 19.12 2.33
N SER A 11 -4.04 18.56 1.97
CA SER A 11 -3.91 17.15 1.58
C SER A 11 -3.20 16.33 2.68
N SER A 12 -3.99 15.80 3.62
CA SER A 12 -3.49 15.11 4.83
C SER A 12 -2.74 13.79 4.53
N TYR A 13 -3.07 13.10 3.45
CA TYR A 13 -2.59 11.72 3.20
C TYR A 13 -1.07 11.60 3.06
N TYR A 14 -0.45 12.33 2.12
CA TYR A 14 0.99 12.23 1.88
C TYR A 14 1.82 12.77 3.04
N ARG A 15 1.30 13.75 3.77
CA ARG A 15 1.91 14.28 4.99
C ARG A 15 1.95 13.23 6.11
N SER A 16 0.82 12.62 6.46
CA SER A 16 0.79 11.58 7.50
C SER A 16 1.67 10.38 7.14
N LYS A 17 1.68 9.99 5.85
CA LYS A 17 2.59 8.93 5.35
C LYS A 17 4.06 9.34 5.47
N TYR A 18 4.40 10.57 5.07
CA TYR A 18 5.75 11.10 5.19
C TYR A 18 6.23 11.04 6.64
N GLU A 19 5.43 11.52 7.59
CA GLU A 19 5.79 11.53 9.01
C GLU A 19 6.04 10.11 9.56
N GLN A 20 5.19 9.15 9.22
CA GLN A 20 5.36 7.74 9.64
C GLN A 20 6.61 7.09 9.03
N ILE A 21 6.92 7.39 7.77
CA ILE A 21 8.11 6.84 7.11
C ILE A 21 9.37 7.54 7.60
N SER A 22 9.32 8.86 7.80
CA SER A 22 10.47 9.64 8.28
C SER A 22 10.88 9.22 9.68
N LYS A 23 9.91 8.91 10.56
CA LYS A 23 10.17 8.37 11.90
C LYS A 23 10.90 7.02 11.86
N ARG A 24 10.55 6.13 10.92
CA ARG A 24 11.11 4.76 10.83
C ARG A 24 12.38 4.64 9.99
N ARG A 25 12.55 5.48 8.96
CA ARG A 25 13.58 5.32 7.91
C ARG A 25 14.36 6.60 7.60
N GLY A 26 14.05 7.71 8.26
CA GLY A 26 14.70 9.01 8.05
C GLY A 26 14.08 9.85 6.92
N LYS A 27 14.32 11.16 6.98
CA LYS A 27 13.68 12.18 6.10
C LYS A 27 13.98 11.96 4.61
N LYS A 28 15.23 11.68 4.23
CA LYS A 28 15.64 11.45 2.83
C LYS A 28 14.88 10.27 2.21
N ARG A 29 14.80 9.14 2.92
CA ARG A 29 14.09 7.95 2.44
C ARG A 29 12.58 8.17 2.37
N ALA A 30 12.01 8.99 3.26
CA ALA A 30 10.61 9.35 3.24
C ALA A 30 10.24 10.19 2.00
N ILE A 31 11.06 11.19 1.64
CA ILE A 31 10.82 12.01 0.42
C ILE A 31 10.82 11.12 -0.83
N ILE A 32 11.80 10.22 -0.94
CA ILE A 32 11.90 9.29 -2.08
C ILE A 32 10.67 8.39 -2.16
N ALA A 33 10.21 7.86 -1.01
CA ALA A 33 9.00 7.04 -0.96
C ALA A 33 7.76 7.82 -1.43
N ILE A 34 7.55 9.04 -0.92
CA ILE A 34 6.40 9.88 -1.34
C ILE A 34 6.47 10.22 -2.83
N ALA A 35 7.66 10.50 -3.38
CA ALA A 35 7.83 10.75 -4.80
C ALA A 35 7.40 9.55 -5.67
N ARG A 36 7.83 8.34 -5.30
CA ARG A 36 7.40 7.10 -5.97
C ARG A 36 5.89 6.92 -5.88
N MET A 37 5.31 7.18 -4.70
CA MET A 37 3.87 7.05 -4.50
C MET A 37 3.05 7.94 -5.42
N ILE A 38 3.46 9.20 -5.57
CA ILE A 38 2.79 10.17 -6.45
C ILE A 38 2.94 9.75 -7.93
N LEU A 39 4.13 9.31 -8.33
CA LEU A 39 4.39 8.87 -9.71
C LEU A 39 3.51 7.66 -10.08
N THR A 40 3.45 6.65 -9.20
CA THR A 40 2.61 5.46 -9.39
C THR A 40 1.13 5.82 -9.46
N ALA A 41 0.67 6.74 -8.61
CA ALA A 41 -0.72 7.20 -8.61
C ALA A 41 -1.09 7.86 -9.95
N ILE A 42 -0.26 8.79 -10.44
CA ILE A 42 -0.51 9.48 -11.71
C ILE A 42 -0.53 8.49 -12.88
N HIS A 43 0.45 7.58 -12.94
CA HIS A 43 0.49 6.56 -14.00
C HIS A 43 -0.80 5.73 -14.03
N GLN A 44 -1.29 5.27 -12.87
CA GLN A 44 -2.51 4.48 -12.79
C GLN A 44 -3.74 5.28 -13.19
N MET A 45 -3.91 6.50 -12.67
CA MET A 45 -5.01 7.37 -13.07
C MET A 45 -5.06 7.61 -14.58
N MET A 46 -3.89 7.73 -15.23
CA MET A 46 -3.80 7.88 -16.68
C MET A 46 -4.07 6.58 -17.45
N THR A 47 -3.74 5.43 -16.87
CA THR A 47 -3.85 4.12 -17.55
C THR A 47 -5.25 3.53 -17.41
N THR A 48 -5.86 3.62 -16.23
CA THR A 48 -7.18 3.04 -15.93
C THR A 48 -8.32 4.05 -16.07
N GLY A 49 -8.00 5.35 -16.03
CA GLY A 49 -9.01 6.42 -15.97
C GLY A 49 -9.73 6.53 -14.63
N GLU A 50 -9.37 5.70 -13.64
CA GLU A 50 -9.99 5.71 -12.32
C GLU A 50 -9.41 6.81 -11.42
N VAL A 51 -10.23 7.32 -10.50
CA VAL A 51 -9.79 8.28 -9.49
C VAL A 51 -8.89 7.56 -8.48
N TRP A 52 -7.75 8.18 -8.16
CA TRP A 52 -6.80 7.64 -7.19
C TRP A 52 -7.45 7.35 -5.83
N ASN A 53 -7.35 6.11 -5.36
CA ASN A 53 -7.67 5.73 -4.00
C ASN A 53 -6.38 5.36 -3.23
N PRO A 54 -6.10 6.00 -2.07
CA PRO A 54 -4.89 5.78 -1.28
C PRO A 54 -4.66 4.34 -0.79
N THR A 55 -5.67 3.48 -0.90
CA THR A 55 -5.61 2.05 -0.56
C THR A 55 -4.90 1.22 -1.64
N ASP A 56 -4.89 1.68 -2.90
CA ASP A 56 -4.37 0.90 -4.03
C ASP A 56 -2.85 0.86 -4.11
N LEU A 57 -2.19 1.81 -3.44
CA LEU A 57 -0.75 1.84 -3.40
C LEU A 57 -0.13 0.59 -2.77
N PHE A 58 -0.80 0.00 -1.77
CA PHE A 58 -0.36 -1.24 -1.16
C PHE A 58 -0.36 -2.41 -2.14
N LYS A 59 -1.24 -2.41 -3.15
CA LYS A 59 -1.32 -3.46 -4.17
C LYS A 59 -0.22 -3.29 -5.23
N LEU A 60 0.19 -2.05 -5.49
CA LEU A 60 1.09 -1.70 -6.58
C LEU A 60 2.57 -1.79 -6.20
N ASP A 61 2.96 -1.23 -5.05
CA ASP A 61 4.37 -1.15 -4.61
C ASP A 61 4.85 -2.39 -3.85
N MET A 62 4.01 -3.42 -3.71
CA MET A 62 4.37 -4.65 -3.00
C MET A 62 5.20 -5.59 -3.89
N PRO A 63 6.42 -5.98 -3.46
CA PRO A 63 7.19 -7.01 -4.16
C PRO A 63 6.38 -8.29 -4.35
N GLU A 64 6.54 -8.92 -5.51
CA GLU A 64 5.79 -10.12 -5.91
C GLU A 64 5.95 -11.27 -4.90
N THR A 65 7.16 -11.48 -4.41
CA THR A 65 7.47 -12.44 -3.33
C THR A 65 6.75 -12.15 -2.01
N LEU A 66 6.43 -10.88 -1.73
CA LEU A 66 5.64 -10.50 -0.56
C LEU A 66 4.14 -10.68 -0.82
N LYS A 67 3.67 -10.47 -2.05
CA LYS A 67 2.29 -10.75 -2.47
C LYS A 67 1.98 -12.24 -2.32
N GLU A 68 2.86 -13.10 -2.81
CA GLU A 68 2.73 -14.56 -2.68
C GLU A 68 2.67 -15.01 -1.21
N LYS A 69 3.56 -14.46 -0.36
CA LYS A 69 3.55 -14.75 1.08
C LYS A 69 2.26 -14.29 1.76
N GLN A 70 1.71 -13.13 1.38
CA GLN A 70 0.45 -12.64 1.92
C GLN A 70 -0.73 -13.50 1.48
N LEU A 71 -0.77 -13.89 0.20
CA LEU A 71 -1.78 -14.80 -0.33
C LEU A 71 -1.75 -16.14 0.40
N ALA A 72 -0.58 -16.76 0.53
CA ALA A 72 -0.41 -18.02 1.25
C ALA A 72 -0.85 -17.92 2.72
N LYS A 73 -0.59 -16.78 3.37
CA LYS A 73 -1.04 -16.52 4.74
C LYS A 73 -2.56 -16.35 4.81
N ALA A 74 -3.17 -15.62 3.87
CA ALA A 74 -4.60 -15.40 3.81
C ALA A 74 -5.36 -16.71 3.56
N VAL A 75 -4.89 -17.51 2.60
CA VAL A 75 -5.44 -18.85 2.32
C VAL A 75 -5.38 -19.73 3.58
N ARG A 76 -4.23 -19.78 4.26
CA ARG A 76 -4.08 -20.55 5.51
C ARG A 76 -4.99 -20.07 6.64
N GLN A 77 -5.26 -18.78 6.71
CA GLN A 77 -6.17 -18.23 7.72
C GLN A 77 -7.63 -18.56 7.37
N ALA A 78 -8.00 -18.47 6.08
CA ALA A 78 -9.33 -18.82 5.60
C ALA A 78 -9.63 -20.32 5.80
N THR A 79 -8.68 -21.21 5.49
CA THR A 79 -8.86 -22.66 5.73
C THR A 79 -9.06 -22.96 7.20
N LYS A 80 -8.20 -22.44 8.09
CA LYS A 80 -8.36 -22.59 9.54
C LYS A 80 -9.67 -22.02 10.07
N PHE A 81 -10.16 -20.93 9.48
CA PHE A 81 -11.45 -20.35 9.85
C PHE A 81 -12.60 -21.29 9.48
N LEU A 82 -12.58 -21.86 8.27
CA LEU A 82 -13.61 -22.80 7.79
C LEU A 82 -13.62 -24.12 8.60
N GLU A 83 -12.44 -24.67 8.89
CA GLU A 83 -12.30 -25.87 9.75
C GLU A 83 -12.94 -25.65 11.13
N LYS A 84 -12.76 -24.47 11.72
CA LYS A 84 -13.40 -24.11 13.00
C LYS A 84 -14.93 -24.03 12.92
N GLN A 85 -15.48 -23.78 11.75
CA GLN A 85 -16.93 -23.79 11.51
C GLN A 85 -17.46 -25.18 11.13
N GLY A 86 -16.61 -26.22 11.15
CA GLY A 86 -16.98 -27.59 10.80
C GLY A 86 -17.05 -27.85 9.29
N LEU A 87 -16.54 -26.93 8.46
CA LEU A 87 -16.48 -27.06 7.01
C LEU A 87 -15.12 -27.63 6.61
N THR A 88 -15.10 -28.71 5.82
CA THR A 88 -13.87 -29.30 5.29
C THR A 88 -13.50 -28.64 3.97
N VAL A 89 -12.26 -28.16 3.86
CA VAL A 89 -11.71 -27.65 2.59
C VAL A 89 -10.95 -28.82 1.95
N ALA A 90 -11.37 -29.26 0.77
CA ALA A 90 -10.66 -30.29 0.02
C ALA A 90 -9.30 -29.75 -0.44
N SER A 91 -8.24 -30.48 -0.10
CA SER A 91 -6.84 -30.18 -0.43
C SER A 91 -6.51 -30.45 -1.88
#